data_AF-A0A973P5K2-F1
#
_entry.id   AF-A0A973P5K2-F1
#
_cell.length_a   1.000
_cell.length_b   1.000
_cell.length_c   1.000
_cell.angle_alpha   90.00
_cell.angle_beta   90.00
_cell.angle_gamma   90.00
#
_symmetry.space_group_name_H-M   'P 1'
#
loop_
_entity.id
_entity.type
_entity.pdbx_description
1 polymer ?
#
loop_
_entity_poly.entity_id
_entity_poly.type
_entity_poly.pdbx_seq_one_letter_code
_entity_poly.pdbx_strand_id
1 'polypeptide(L)' 'MITHAMLVVALVSPGVSPGDQLVDTVTGDNVYGHLKALQAIADSHGGNRAAGLPGYDASAAYDASKLRDAGYT' A
#
# COMPACT_ATOMS: atom_id res chain seq x y z
N MET A 1 14.64 20.26 -26.53
CA MET A 1 13.28 19.96 -26.06
C MET A 1 13.39 19.63 -24.57
N ILE A 2 12.92 20.54 -23.73
CA ILE A 2 13.08 20.52 -22.27
C ILE A 2 11.88 19.78 -21.64
N THR A 3 12.11 19.24 -20.43
CA THR A 3 11.10 18.97 -19.37
C THR A 3 10.37 17.62 -19.53
N HIS A 4 10.40 16.68 -18.59
CA HIS A 4 10.08 16.82 -17.17
C HIS A 4 10.87 15.84 -16.29
N ALA A 5 11.71 16.36 -15.40
CA ALA A 5 12.06 15.66 -14.18
C ALA A 5 10.86 15.78 -13.22
N MET A 6 10.19 14.67 -12.92
CA MET A 6 9.24 14.64 -11.80
C MET A 6 10.03 14.77 -10.50
N LEU A 7 10.16 16.00 -10.04
CA LEU A 7 10.54 16.31 -8.67
C LEU A 7 9.35 15.93 -7.78
N VAL A 8 9.45 14.79 -7.09
CA VAL A 8 8.64 14.57 -5.88
C VAL A 8 9.20 15.52 -4.83
N VAL A 9 8.62 16.72 -4.75
CA VAL A 9 8.82 17.59 -3.59
C VAL A 9 8.15 16.86 -2.42
N ALA A 10 8.97 16.29 -1.53
CA ALA A 10 8.50 15.93 -0.21
C ALA A 10 8.03 17.23 0.46
N LEU A 11 6.73 17.38 0.65
CA LEU A 11 6.12 18.48 1.38
C LEU A 11 6.42 18.32 2.88
N VAL A 12 7.69 18.44 3.29
CA VAL A 12 7.98 18.96 4.63
C VAL A 12 7.61 20.44 4.56
N SER A 13 6.34 20.72 4.85
CA SER A 13 5.93 22.07 5.20
C SER A 13 6.61 22.38 6.53
N PRO A 14 7.43 23.44 6.64
CA PRO A 14 8.02 23.81 7.92
C PRO A 14 6.87 24.13 8.89
N GLY A 15 6.65 23.26 9.87
CA GLY A 15 5.57 23.39 10.87
C GLY A 15 4.66 22.18 11.06
N VAL A 16 4.70 21.17 10.18
CA VAL A 16 3.94 19.91 10.36
C VAL A 16 4.90 18.75 10.55
N SER A 17 4.79 18.02 11.65
CA SER A 17 5.66 16.88 11.91
C SER A 17 5.33 15.72 10.95
N PRO A 18 6.29 14.85 10.63
CA PRO A 18 5.99 13.62 9.89
C PRO A 18 4.88 12.77 10.53
N GLY A 19 4.74 12.83 11.87
CA GLY A 19 3.67 12.14 12.59
C GLY A 19 2.29 12.71 12.29
N ASP A 20 2.16 14.04 12.25
CA ASP A 20 0.89 14.71 11.93
C ASP A 20 0.45 14.41 10.50
N GLN A 21 1.41 14.41 9.55
CA GLN A 21 1.13 14.03 8.16
C GLN A 21 0.68 12.57 8.04
N LEU A 22 1.24 11.66 8.84
CA LEU A 22 0.84 10.26 8.84
C LEU A 22 -0.59 10.10 9.37
N VAL A 23 -0.94 10.80 10.46
CA VAL A 23 -2.30 10.78 11.02
C VAL A 23 -3.34 11.30 10.02
N ASP A 24 -3.02 12.36 9.27
CA ASP A 24 -3.93 12.93 8.28
C ASP A 24 -4.13 12.01 7.06
N THR A 25 -3.12 11.23 6.68
CA THR A 25 -3.12 10.44 5.45
C THR A 25 -3.55 8.98 5.64
N VAL A 26 -3.38 8.41 6.83
CA VAL A 26 -3.79 7.03 7.14
C VAL A 26 -5.24 7.00 7.62
N THR A 27 -6.16 6.70 6.70
CA THR A 27 -7.59 6.63 7.00
C THR A 27 -8.07 5.20 7.22
N GLY A 28 -9.07 5.04 8.09
CA GLY A 28 -9.71 3.74 8.33
C GLY A 28 -10.30 3.12 7.07
N ASP A 29 -10.90 3.93 6.20
CA ASP A 29 -11.49 3.48 4.93
C ASP A 29 -10.44 2.90 3.98
N ASN A 30 -9.26 3.53 3.89
CA ASN A 30 -8.15 3.02 3.07
C ASN A 30 -7.63 1.69 3.62
N VAL A 31 -7.41 1.60 4.94
CA VAL A 31 -7.00 0.35 5.60
C VAL A 31 -8.04 -0.76 5.39
N TYR A 32 -9.33 -0.44 5.53
CA TYR A 32 -10.40 -1.39 5.30
C TYR A 32 -10.47 -1.86 3.84
N GLY A 33 -10.13 -0.99 2.87
CA GLY A 33 -9.95 -1.36 1.47
C GLY A 33 -8.92 -2.49 1.28
N HIS A 34 -7.78 -2.41 1.96
CA HIS A 34 -6.76 -3.47 1.94
C HIS A 34 -7.26 -4.76 2.61
N LEU A 35 -7.94 -4.66 3.76
CA LEU A 35 -8.50 -5.82 4.44
C LEU A 35 -9.51 -6.57 3.57
N LYS A 36 -10.37 -5.86 2.83
CA LYS A 36 -11.30 -6.48 1.86
C LYS A 36 -10.57 -7.21 0.75
N ALA A 37 -9.50 -6.63 0.20
CA ALA A 37 -8.71 -7.28 -0.85
C ALA A 37 -8.04 -8.56 -0.33
N LEU A 38 -7.45 -8.50 0.87
CA LEU A 38 -6.85 -9.67 1.52
C LEU A 38 -7.88 -10.73 1.88
N GLN A 39 -9.10 -10.34 2.29
CA GLN A 39 -10.19 -11.30 2.50
C GLN A 39 -10.60 -11.99 1.20
N ALA A 40 -10.75 -11.25 0.10
CA ALA A 40 -11.07 -11.83 -1.20
C ALA A 40 -9.98 -12.80 -1.70
N ILE A 41 -8.71 -12.53 -1.37
CA ILE A 41 -7.61 -13.48 -1.61
C ILE A 41 -7.82 -14.75 -0.78
N ALA A 42 -8.13 -14.65 0.51
CA ALA A 42 -8.41 -15.83 1.33
C ALA A 42 -9.58 -16.64 0.76
N ASP A 43 -10.69 -15.98 0.42
CA ASP A 43 -11.91 -16.61 -0.08
C ASP A 43 -11.67 -17.38 -1.41
N SER A 44 -10.80 -16.85 -2.28
CA SER A 44 -10.42 -17.49 -3.54
C SER A 44 -9.34 -18.58 -3.40
N HIS A 45 -8.69 -18.69 -2.25
CA HIS A 45 -7.56 -19.62 -2.01
C HIS A 45 -7.82 -20.57 -0.83
N GLY A 46 -9.02 -21.15 -0.76
CA GLY A 46 -9.35 -22.16 0.24
C GLY A 46 -9.58 -21.60 1.65
N GLY A 47 -9.99 -20.33 1.75
CA GLY A 47 -10.38 -19.67 2.99
C GLY A 47 -9.23 -19.24 3.88
N ASN A 48 -7.98 -19.25 3.40
CA ASN A 48 -6.82 -18.90 4.23
C ASN A 48 -5.66 -18.29 3.43
N ARG A 49 -4.70 -17.71 4.15
CA ARG A 49 -3.46 -17.10 3.63
C ARG A 49 -2.25 -17.55 4.46
N ALA A 50 -2.29 -18.79 4.96
CA ALA A 50 -1.21 -19.31 5.80
C ALA A 50 0.08 -19.47 4.99
N ALA A 51 1.22 -19.28 5.64
CA ALA A 51 2.53 -19.37 4.99
C ALA A 51 2.72 -20.73 4.30
N GLY A 52 3.31 -20.70 3.10
CA GLY A 52 3.53 -21.90 2.28
C GLY A 52 2.30 -22.40 1.51
N LEU A 53 1.17 -21.70 1.58
CA LEU A 53 -0.03 -21.99 0.78
C LEU A 53 -0.28 -20.93 -0.29
N PRO A 54 -1.04 -21.22 -1.36
CA PRO A 54 -1.23 -20.29 -2.48
C PRO A 54 -1.78 -18.91 -2.10
N GLY A 55 -2.64 -18.84 -1.07
CA GLY A 55 -3.18 -17.55 -0.59
C GLY A 55 -2.12 -16.63 0.01
N TYR A 56 -1.00 -17.17 0.51
CA TYR A 56 0.15 -16.38 0.98
C TYR A 56 0.85 -15.70 -0.19
N ASP A 57 1.20 -16.45 -1.24
CA ASP A 57 1.88 -15.91 -2.42
C ASP A 57 1.03 -14.85 -3.12
N ALA A 58 -0.29 -15.08 -3.22
CA ALA A 58 -1.24 -14.10 -3.74
C ALA A 58 -1.30 -12.82 -2.88
N SER A 59 -1.22 -12.95 -1.56
CA SER A 59 -1.12 -11.79 -0.65
C SER A 59 0.16 -11.00 -0.87
N ALA A 60 1.29 -11.69 -0.94
CA ALA A 60 2.59 -11.07 -1.16
C ALA A 60 2.64 -10.34 -2.50
N ALA A 61 2.06 -10.93 -3.56
CA ALA A 61 1.96 -10.30 -4.87
C ALA A 61 1.09 -9.03 -4.84
N TYR A 62 -0.03 -9.05 -4.10
CA TYR A 62 -0.88 -7.88 -3.89
C TYR A 62 -0.13 -6.74 -3.19
N ASP A 63 0.51 -7.02 -2.05
CA ASP A 63 1.24 -6.01 -1.27
C ASP A 63 2.41 -5.45 -2.09
N ALA A 64 3.16 -6.33 -2.77
CA ALA A 64 4.25 -5.92 -3.65
C ALA A 64 3.75 -5.04 -4.81
N SER A 65 2.56 -5.30 -5.35
CA SER A 65 1.95 -4.42 -6.36
C SER A 65 1.65 -3.04 -5.78
N LYS A 66 1.05 -2.96 -4.59
CA LYS A 66 0.74 -1.67 -3.95
C LYS A 66 1.98 -0.85 -3.65
N LEU A 67 3.05 -1.50 -3.21
CA LEU A 67 4.33 -0.86 -2.96
C LEU A 67 4.97 -0.37 -4.27
N ARG A 68 4.95 -1.17 -5.34
CA ARG A 68 5.44 -0.72 -6.66
C ARG A 68 4.62 0.45 -7.21
N ASP A 69 3.30 0.41 -7.09
CA ASP A 69 2.42 1.51 -7.49
C ASP A 69 2.73 2.80 -6.71
N ALA A 70 3.23 2.68 -5.48
CA ALA A 70 3.70 3.78 -4.63
C ALA A 70 5.18 4.17 -4.87
N GLY A 71 5.88 3.52 -5.81
CA GLY A 71 7.26 3.85 -6.20
C GLY A 71 8.35 3.14 -5.41
N TYR A 72 8.02 2.11 -4.62
CA TYR A 72 9.00 1.28 -3.92
C TYR A 72 9.57 0.18 -4.84
N THR A 73 10.85 -0.16 -4.65
CA THR A 73 11.61 -1.16 -5.44
C THR A 73 12.22 -2.23 -4.55
#